data_AF-A0A395Y0M2-F1
#
_entry.id   AF-A0A395Y0M2-F1
#
_cell.length_a   1.000
_cell.length_b   1.000
_cell.length_c   1.000
_cell.angle_alpha   90.00
_cell.angle_beta   90.00
_cell.angle_gamma   90.00
#
_symmetry.space_group_name_H-M   'P 1'
#
loop_
_entity.id
_entity.type
_entity.pdbx_description
1 polymer ?
#
loop_
_entity_poly.entity_id
_entity_poly.type
_entity_poly.pdbx_seq_one_letter_code
_entity_poly.pdbx_strand_id
1 'polypeptide(L)'
;MSGVLTGSAKSYACVFGVGILVGCVCRLADFCSYETLWGFASIQTMVGFWIISNTVIILLSSSNACAGISSFLYMFGMTLSFYGLQTALGTFVPLFSGGFRASLFVMFSVLSVFCAIVASVLYFWNKDNAFSSVLYALPVGALAAEAVAIMTMLEMPAYLFQLSMDIAGSVGFFVLFYGRSKIAP
;
A
#
# COMPACT_ATOMS: atom_id res chain seq x y z
N MET A 1 -3.08 -22.75 2.23
CA MET A 1 -2.65 -22.16 0.94
C MET A 1 -1.14 -22.24 0.84
N SER A 2 -0.60 -22.81 -0.25
CA SER A 2 0.82 -22.63 -0.59
C SER A 2 1.01 -21.20 -1.07
N GLY A 3 1.62 -20.35 -0.25
CA GLY A 3 1.89 -18.95 -0.62
C GLY A 3 2.72 -18.89 -1.90
N VAL A 4 2.31 -18.01 -2.83
CA VAL A 4 3.04 -17.77 -4.10
C VAL A 4 4.43 -17.19 -3.80
N LEU A 5 4.54 -16.38 -2.74
CA LEU A 5 5.80 -15.87 -2.24
C LEU A 5 6.42 -16.87 -1.25
N THR A 6 7.45 -17.58 -1.69
CA THR A 6 8.07 -18.71 -0.96
C THR A 6 9.21 -18.32 -0.02
N GLY A 7 9.42 -17.02 0.22
CA GLY A 7 10.54 -16.52 1.03
C GLY A 7 11.92 -16.73 0.40
N SER A 8 11.97 -17.08 -0.89
CA SER A 8 13.21 -17.20 -1.66
C SER A 8 13.74 -15.82 -2.07
N ALA A 9 15.06 -15.69 -2.24
CA ALA A 9 15.70 -14.48 -2.77
C ALA A 9 15.07 -14.01 -4.10
N LYS A 10 14.65 -14.93 -4.96
CA LYS A 10 13.96 -14.60 -6.23
C LYS A 10 12.60 -13.95 -5.98
N SER A 11 11.86 -14.44 -4.98
CA SER A 11 10.56 -13.90 -4.57
C SER A 11 10.71 -12.48 -4.03
N TYR A 12 11.70 -12.24 -3.17
CA TYR A 12 11.99 -10.93 -2.61
C TYR A 12 12.49 -9.93 -3.67
N ALA A 13 13.36 -10.36 -4.57
CA ALA A 13 13.81 -9.53 -5.69
C ALA A 13 12.66 -9.15 -6.62
N CYS A 14 11.75 -10.09 -6.89
CA CYS A 14 10.54 -9.82 -7.68
C CYS A 14 9.66 -8.76 -6.99
N VAL A 15 9.36 -8.93 -5.70
CA VAL A 15 8.54 -7.98 -4.93
C VAL A 15 9.19 -6.59 -4.87
N PHE A 16 10.51 -6.53 -4.65
CA PHE A 16 11.26 -5.28 -4.66
C PHE A 16 11.21 -4.59 -6.04
N GLY A 17 11.36 -5.37 -7.13
CA GLY A 17 11.24 -4.87 -8.50
C GLY A 17 9.83 -4.36 -8.82
N VAL A 18 8.79 -5.06 -8.38
CA VAL A 18 7.40 -4.60 -8.47
C VAL A 18 7.22 -3.29 -7.69
N GLY A 19 7.77 -3.19 -6.48
CA GLY A 19 7.78 -1.96 -5.69
C GLY A 19 8.41 -0.79 -6.45
N ILE A 20 9.58 -1.00 -7.06
CA ILE A 20 10.25 0.01 -7.90
C ILE A 20 9.36 0.44 -9.09
N LEU A 21 8.76 -0.52 -9.80
CA LEU A 21 7.88 -0.21 -10.92
C LEU A 21 6.68 0.62 -10.49
N VAL A 22 6.04 0.23 -9.38
CA VAL A 22 4.91 0.97 -8.82
C VAL A 22 5.31 2.37 -8.40
N GLY A 23 6.45 2.58 -7.74
CA GLY A 23 6.89 3.92 -7.34
C GLY A 23 7.23 4.80 -8.55
N CYS A 24 7.80 4.25 -9.61
CA CYS A 24 7.96 4.95 -10.88
C CYS A 24 6.60 5.37 -11.47
N VAL A 25 5.62 4.45 -11.51
CA VAL A 25 4.26 4.75 -12.00
C VAL A 25 3.58 5.81 -11.14
N CYS A 26 3.66 5.71 -9.82
CA CYS A 26 3.14 6.73 -8.89
C CYS A 26 3.74 8.09 -9.19
N ARG A 27 5.04 8.16 -9.48
CA ARG A 27 5.70 9.42 -9.79
C ARG A 27 5.33 9.97 -11.16
N LEU A 28 5.14 9.09 -12.14
CA LEU A 28 4.66 9.48 -13.47
C LEU A 28 3.19 9.93 -13.44
N ALA A 29 2.37 9.32 -12.57
CA ALA A 29 0.98 9.71 -12.39
C ALA A 29 0.83 11.14 -11.83
N ASP A 30 1.85 11.65 -11.11
CA ASP A 30 1.87 13.06 -10.65
C ASP A 30 1.87 14.07 -11.82
N PHE A 31 2.22 13.66 -13.05
CA PHE A 31 2.09 14.55 -14.23
C PHE A 31 0.63 14.82 -14.61
N CYS A 32 -0.30 13.95 -14.20
CA CYS A 32 -1.69 14.02 -14.60
C CYS A 32 -2.60 14.80 -13.63
N SER A 33 -2.08 15.32 -12.51
CA SER A 33 -2.90 15.44 -11.30
C SER A 33 -3.02 16.81 -10.60
N TYR A 34 -2.75 17.94 -11.26
CA TYR A 34 -2.81 19.22 -10.54
C TYR A 34 -4.15 19.99 -10.56
N GLU A 35 -5.13 19.69 -11.44
CA GLU A 35 -6.28 20.60 -11.65
C GLU A 35 -7.65 19.93 -11.91
N THR A 36 -7.84 18.63 -11.65
CA THR A 36 -9.14 17.95 -11.94
C THR A 36 -9.77 17.30 -10.70
N LEU A 37 -11.11 17.20 -10.70
CA LEU A 37 -11.93 16.49 -9.68
C LEU A 37 -11.50 15.02 -9.44
N TRP A 38 -10.81 14.43 -10.41
CA TRP A 38 -10.22 13.09 -10.35
C TRP A 38 -8.72 13.11 -10.06
N GLY A 39 -8.22 14.23 -9.54
CA GLY A 39 -6.81 14.45 -9.27
C GLY A 39 -6.23 13.30 -8.45
N PHE A 40 -5.16 12.70 -8.96
CA PHE A 40 -4.36 11.77 -8.18
C PHE A 40 -3.59 12.57 -7.14
N ALA A 41 -4.15 12.69 -5.92
CA ALA A 41 -3.31 12.89 -4.75
C ALA A 41 -2.19 11.84 -4.83
N SER A 42 -0.93 12.26 -4.66
CA SER A 42 0.21 11.45 -5.09
C SER A 42 0.06 10.02 -4.58
N ILE A 43 -0.04 9.06 -5.51
CA ILE A 43 -0.59 7.72 -5.21
C ILE A 43 0.23 6.98 -4.15
N GLN A 44 1.52 7.26 -4.13
CA GLN A 44 2.44 6.75 -3.14
C GLN A 44 2.19 7.27 -1.72
N THR A 45 1.54 8.41 -1.54
CA THR A 45 1.27 8.96 -0.21
C THR A 45 -0.10 8.56 0.34
N MET A 46 -0.92 7.88 -0.47
CA MET A 46 -2.26 7.44 -0.06
C MET A 46 -2.19 6.22 0.85
N VAL A 47 -2.78 6.35 2.03
CA VAL A 47 -2.81 5.28 3.05
C VAL A 47 -3.64 4.09 2.56
N GLY A 48 -4.75 4.34 1.86
CA GLY A 48 -5.59 3.28 1.31
C GLY A 48 -4.87 2.41 0.29
N PHE A 49 -4.06 3.02 -0.59
CA PHE A 49 -3.22 2.30 -1.53
C PHE A 49 -2.24 1.35 -0.81
N TRP A 50 -1.62 1.84 0.27
CA TRP A 50 -0.68 1.08 1.08
C TRP A 50 -1.35 -0.11 1.76
N ILE A 51 -2.54 0.11 2.33
CA ILE A 51 -3.33 -0.94 2.97
C ILE A 51 -3.69 -2.02 1.95
N ILE A 52 -4.19 -1.64 0.76
CA ILE A 52 -4.57 -2.59 -0.29
C ILE A 52 -3.36 -3.41 -0.75
N SER A 53 -2.26 -2.76 -1.12
CA SER A 53 -1.08 -3.47 -1.63
C SER A 53 -0.45 -4.40 -0.59
N ASN A 54 -0.34 -3.96 0.66
CA ASN A 54 0.21 -4.82 1.72
C ASN A 54 -0.73 -5.98 2.05
N THR A 55 -2.05 -5.76 2.05
CA THR A 55 -3.05 -6.82 2.26
C THR A 55 -2.93 -7.91 1.18
N VAL A 56 -2.73 -7.52 -0.09
CA VAL A 56 -2.48 -8.47 -1.19
C VAL A 56 -1.15 -9.21 -0.99
N ILE A 57 -0.07 -8.53 -0.61
CA ILE A 57 1.23 -9.17 -0.33
C ILE A 57 1.11 -10.20 0.79
N ILE A 58 0.41 -9.86 1.88
CA ILE A 58 0.20 -10.77 3.01
C ILE A 58 -0.61 -12.00 2.55
N LEU A 59 -1.66 -11.81 1.74
CA LEU A 59 -2.47 -12.89 1.18
C LEU A 59 -1.65 -13.85 0.28
N LEU A 60 -0.66 -13.33 -0.45
CA LEU A 60 0.21 -14.11 -1.33
C LEU A 60 1.43 -14.73 -0.62
N SER A 61 1.66 -14.36 0.64
CA SER A 61 2.81 -14.80 1.42
C SER A 61 2.67 -16.22 1.96
N SER A 62 3.81 -16.91 2.11
CA SER A 62 3.85 -18.28 2.66
C SER A 62 4.13 -18.36 4.16
N SER A 63 4.62 -17.28 4.77
CA SER A 63 4.99 -17.22 6.19
C SER A 63 4.94 -15.78 6.73
N ASN A 64 4.89 -15.64 8.04
CA ASN A 64 4.92 -14.34 8.72
C ASN A 64 6.14 -13.51 8.32
N ALA A 65 7.33 -14.12 8.34
CA ALA A 65 8.58 -13.46 7.96
C ALA A 65 8.57 -13.05 6.49
N CYS A 66 8.02 -13.91 5.61
CA CYS A 66 7.88 -13.58 4.20
C CYS A 66 6.91 -12.41 3.98
N ALA A 67 5.79 -12.36 4.70
CA ALA A 67 4.83 -11.24 4.62
C ALA A 67 5.45 -9.92 5.07
N GLY A 68 6.19 -9.94 6.18
CA GLY A 68 6.91 -8.78 6.70
C GLY A 68 8.00 -8.28 5.76
N ILE A 69 8.92 -9.16 5.35
CA ILE A 69 10.05 -8.79 4.48
C ILE A 69 9.54 -8.37 3.10
N SER A 70 8.54 -9.05 2.54
CA SER A 70 7.97 -8.67 1.25
C SER A 70 7.28 -7.31 1.32
N SER A 71 6.51 -7.04 2.39
CA SER A 71 5.89 -5.72 2.58
C SER A 71 6.95 -4.64 2.75
N PHE A 72 7.99 -4.86 3.56
CA PHE A 72 9.11 -3.93 3.68
C PHE A 72 9.75 -3.62 2.32
N LEU A 73 10.14 -4.65 1.57
CA LEU A 73 10.83 -4.50 0.29
C LEU A 73 9.96 -3.81 -0.76
N TYR A 74 8.68 -4.16 -0.83
CA TYR A 74 7.75 -3.49 -1.74
C TYR A 74 7.65 -1.99 -1.43
N MET A 75 7.42 -1.65 -0.18
CA MET A 75 7.20 -0.27 0.27
C MET A 75 8.47 0.58 0.19
N PHE A 76 9.60 -0.02 0.56
CA PHE A 76 10.91 0.60 0.43
C PHE A 76 11.30 0.80 -1.04
N GLY A 77 11.07 -0.20 -1.91
CA GLY A 77 11.33 -0.10 -3.35
C GLY A 77 10.47 0.97 -4.03
N MET A 78 9.20 1.06 -3.65
CA MET A 78 8.30 2.14 -4.09
C MET A 78 8.83 3.51 -3.63
N THR A 79 9.19 3.63 -2.36
CA THR A 79 9.72 4.88 -1.79
C THR A 79 11.02 5.32 -2.48
N LEU A 80 11.96 4.38 -2.67
CA LEU A 80 13.24 4.62 -3.32
C LEU A 80 13.06 5.09 -4.76
N SER A 81 12.24 4.39 -5.55
CA SER A 81 12.02 4.71 -6.95
C SER A 81 11.30 6.04 -7.15
N PHE A 82 10.33 6.39 -6.32
CA PHE A 82 9.61 7.66 -6.45
C PHE A 82 10.44 8.89 -6.09
N TYR A 83 11.17 8.86 -4.97
CA TYR A 83 12.05 9.96 -4.58
C TYR A 83 13.33 10.00 -5.43
N GLY A 84 13.83 8.83 -5.86
CA GLY A 84 14.92 8.73 -6.82
C GLY A 84 14.53 9.33 -8.18
N LEU A 85 13.37 8.95 -8.71
CA LEU A 85 12.86 9.46 -9.98
C LEU A 85 12.47 10.94 -9.89
N GLN A 86 12.00 11.43 -8.74
CA GLN A 86 11.83 12.86 -8.49
C GLN A 86 13.14 13.63 -8.71
N THR A 87 14.27 13.08 -8.25
CA THR A 87 15.57 13.72 -8.40
C THR A 87 16.04 13.70 -9.85
N ALA A 88 15.86 12.58 -10.55
CA ALA A 88 16.21 12.43 -11.96
C ALA A 88 15.32 13.28 -12.90
N LEU A 89 14.03 13.43 -12.60
CA LEU A 89 13.11 14.26 -13.39
C LEU A 89 13.20 15.75 -13.01
N GLY A 90 13.61 16.06 -11.77
CA GLY A 90 13.78 17.43 -11.29
C GLY A 90 14.88 18.22 -12.01
N THR A 91 15.79 17.54 -12.73
CA THR A 91 16.77 18.17 -13.61
C THR A 91 16.18 18.59 -14.96
N PHE A 92 15.06 18.01 -15.38
CA PHE A 92 14.46 18.24 -16.71
C PHE A 92 13.10 18.97 -16.63
N VAL A 93 12.35 18.81 -15.54
CA VAL A 93 11.00 19.34 -15.39
C VAL A 93 10.92 20.27 -14.17
N PRO A 94 10.58 21.56 -14.35
CA PRO A 94 10.50 22.53 -13.25
C PRO A 94 9.42 22.20 -12.21
N LEU A 95 8.37 21.47 -12.61
CA LEU A 95 7.33 20.94 -11.70
C LEU A 95 7.91 20.08 -10.56
N PHE A 96 9.05 19.44 -10.79
CA PHE A 96 9.75 18.60 -9.81
C PHE A 96 11.05 19.23 -9.30
N SER A 97 11.26 20.53 -9.57
CA SER A 97 12.41 21.26 -9.04
C SER A 97 12.34 21.30 -7.50
N GLY A 98 13.45 20.96 -6.86
CA GLY A 98 13.51 20.73 -5.40
C GLY A 98 14.42 19.58 -4.98
N GLY A 99 14.93 18.79 -5.94
CA GLY A 99 15.92 17.74 -5.69
C GLY A 99 15.39 16.59 -4.83
N PHE A 100 16.31 15.88 -4.16
CA PHE A 100 15.98 14.73 -3.33
C PHE A 100 15.39 15.18 -1.98
N ARG A 101 14.12 14.88 -1.73
CA ARG A 101 13.42 15.18 -0.47
C ARG A 101 13.77 14.19 0.63
N ALA A 102 14.99 14.28 1.15
CA ALA A 102 15.56 13.33 2.12
C ALA A 102 14.68 13.15 3.37
N SER A 103 14.07 14.20 3.90
CA SER A 103 13.20 14.13 5.09
C SER A 103 11.98 13.23 4.86
N LEU A 104 11.29 13.39 3.72
CA LEU A 104 10.15 12.56 3.35
C LEU A 104 10.60 11.13 3.02
N PHE A 105 11.71 10.97 2.31
CA PHE A 105 12.28 9.65 2.05
C PHE A 105 12.56 8.87 3.34
N VAL A 106 13.19 9.51 4.34
CA VAL A 106 13.44 8.89 5.64
C VAL A 106 12.14 8.57 6.36
N MET A 107 11.17 9.49 6.38
CA MET A 107 9.87 9.26 7.00
C MET A 107 9.16 8.04 6.42
N PHE A 108 9.04 7.95 5.09
CA PHE A 108 8.38 6.81 4.43
C PHE A 108 9.19 5.52 4.52
N SER A 109 10.53 5.60 4.61
CA SER A 109 11.38 4.43 4.87
C SER A 109 11.24 3.91 6.31
N VAL A 110 11.03 4.79 7.30
CA VAL A 110 10.71 4.36 8.66
C VAL A 110 9.31 3.76 8.70
N LEU A 111 8.36 4.36 7.99
CA LEU A 111 7.00 3.83 7.90
C LEU A 111 6.94 2.45 7.23
N SER A 112 7.81 2.16 6.25
CA SER A 112 7.89 0.83 5.64
C SER A 112 8.33 -0.25 6.64
N VAL A 113 9.18 0.10 7.62
CA VAL A 113 9.55 -0.80 8.73
C VAL A 113 8.33 -1.07 9.62
N PHE A 114 7.55 -0.04 9.95
CA PHE A 114 6.28 -0.23 10.68
C PHE A 114 5.30 -1.12 9.90
N CYS A 115 5.15 -0.91 8.59
CA CYS A 115 4.34 -1.78 7.73
C CYS A 115 4.82 -3.24 7.74
N ALA A 116 6.13 -3.48 7.79
CA ALA A 116 6.69 -4.83 7.87
C ALA A 116 6.28 -5.56 9.15
N ILE A 117 6.30 -4.85 10.29
CA ILE A 117 5.87 -5.40 11.59
C ILE A 117 4.38 -5.71 11.54
N VAL A 118 3.56 -4.75 11.10
CA VAL A 118 2.10 -4.92 10.99
C VAL A 118 1.76 -6.08 10.05
N ALA A 119 2.42 -6.19 8.88
CA ALA A 119 2.20 -7.28 7.94
C ALA A 119 2.57 -8.65 8.51
N SER A 120 3.65 -8.73 9.28
CA SER A 120 4.06 -9.96 9.99
C SER A 120 3.02 -10.41 11.00
N VAL A 121 2.37 -9.45 11.68
CA VAL A 121 1.29 -9.71 12.65
C VAL A 121 -0.01 -10.05 11.94
N LEU A 122 -0.40 -9.30 10.91
CA LEU A 122 -1.62 -9.55 10.15
C LEU A 122 -1.61 -10.93 9.51
N TYR A 123 -0.46 -11.46 9.11
CA TYR A 123 -0.36 -12.84 8.61
C TYR A 123 -0.89 -13.89 9.60
N PHE A 124 -0.94 -13.61 10.91
CA PHE A 124 -1.55 -14.54 11.88
C PHE A 124 -3.04 -14.76 11.64
N TRP A 125 -3.72 -13.93 10.84
CA TRP A 125 -5.10 -14.17 10.40
C TRP A 125 -5.32 -15.54 9.72
N ASN A 126 -4.25 -16.14 9.21
CA ASN A 126 -4.24 -17.37 8.44
C ASN A 126 -3.98 -18.59 9.33
N LYS A 127 -3.78 -18.37 10.64
CA LYS A 127 -3.79 -19.43 11.65
C LYS A 127 -5.18 -19.45 12.28
N ASP A 128 -5.80 -20.62 12.47
CA ASP A 128 -7.12 -20.77 13.09
C ASP A 128 -7.09 -20.42 14.59
N ASN A 129 -7.09 -19.12 14.89
CA ASN A 129 -7.14 -18.57 16.24
C ASN A 129 -8.40 -17.71 16.40
N ALA A 130 -8.89 -17.55 17.63
CA ALA A 130 -10.06 -16.72 17.93
C ALA A 130 -9.94 -15.25 17.44
N PHE A 131 -8.72 -14.75 17.27
CA PHE A 131 -8.44 -13.39 16.80
C PHE A 131 -8.41 -13.24 15.27
N SER A 132 -8.50 -14.33 14.50
CA SER A 132 -8.34 -14.26 13.04
C SER A 132 -9.44 -13.43 12.38
N SER A 133 -10.68 -13.51 12.87
CA SER A 133 -11.79 -12.66 12.42
C SER A 133 -11.53 -11.17 12.67
N VAL A 134 -10.88 -10.81 13.78
CA VAL A 134 -10.51 -9.42 14.09
C VAL A 134 -9.40 -8.95 13.15
N LEU A 135 -8.39 -9.79 12.89
CA LEU A 135 -7.29 -9.45 11.99
C LEU A 135 -7.76 -9.28 10.53
N TYR A 136 -8.75 -10.06 10.07
CA TYR A 136 -9.40 -9.85 8.77
C TYR A 136 -10.20 -8.55 8.70
N ALA A 137 -10.80 -8.12 9.81
CA ALA A 137 -11.55 -6.87 9.86
C ALA A 137 -10.64 -5.62 9.84
N LEU A 138 -9.37 -5.73 10.24
CA LEU A 138 -8.48 -4.57 10.36
C LEU A 138 -8.25 -3.83 9.03
N PRO A 139 -7.88 -4.47 7.90
CA PRO A 139 -7.74 -3.75 6.64
C PRO A 139 -9.06 -3.16 6.13
N VAL A 140 -10.17 -3.88 6.30
CA VAL A 140 -11.51 -3.42 5.89
C VAL A 140 -11.92 -2.18 6.69
N GLY A 141 -11.73 -2.23 8.01
CA GLY A 141 -12.04 -1.15 8.94
C GLY A 141 -11.15 0.07 8.73
N ALA A 142 -9.86 -0.13 8.46
CA ALA A 142 -8.93 0.96 8.16
C ALA A 142 -9.33 1.71 6.87
N LEU A 143 -9.64 0.98 5.79
CA LEU A 143 -10.14 1.58 4.54
C LEU A 143 -11.49 2.28 4.73
N ALA A 144 -12.40 1.69 5.52
CA ALA A 144 -13.69 2.30 5.82
C ALA A 144 -13.53 3.58 6.66
N ALA A 145 -12.62 3.57 7.64
CA ALA A 145 -12.31 4.74 8.47
C ALA A 145 -11.69 5.88 7.64
N GLU A 146 -10.78 5.55 6.72
CA GLU A 146 -10.20 6.52 5.77
C GLU A 146 -11.29 7.12 4.87
N ALA A 147 -12.15 6.28 4.29
CA ALA A 147 -13.28 6.74 3.48
C ALA A 147 -14.21 7.69 4.26
N VAL A 148 -14.55 7.36 5.52
CA VAL A 148 -15.38 8.23 6.37
C VAL A 148 -14.67 9.54 6.68
N ALA A 149 -13.38 9.52 7.01
CA ALA A 149 -12.61 10.73 7.27
C ALA A 149 -12.59 11.66 6.05
N ILE A 150 -12.38 11.11 4.85
CA ILE A 150 -12.44 11.87 3.60
C ILE A 150 -13.84 12.42 3.35
N MET A 151 -14.89 11.63 3.61
CA MET A 151 -16.29 12.09 3.50
C MET A 151 -16.63 13.26 4.44
N THR A 152 -15.98 13.36 5.59
CA THR A 152 -16.17 14.51 6.50
C THR A 152 -15.35 15.74 6.12
N MET A 153 -14.28 15.57 5.33
CA MET A 153 -13.39 16.63 4.85
C MET A 153 -13.74 17.11 3.42
N LEU A 154 -14.95 16.81 2.96
CA LEU A 154 -15.40 16.88 1.56
C LEU A 154 -15.64 18.31 1.02
N GLU A 155 -14.97 19.32 1.58
CA GLU A 155 -14.98 20.69 1.06
C GLU A 155 -14.02 20.89 -0.12
N MET A 156 -13.14 19.92 -0.40
CA MET A 156 -12.11 20.01 -1.45
C MET A 156 -12.31 18.96 -2.57
N PRO A 157 -12.37 19.35 -3.85
CA PRO A 157 -12.63 18.45 -4.99
C PRO A 157 -11.51 17.44 -5.31
N ALA A 158 -10.43 17.36 -4.52
CA ALA A 158 -9.21 16.62 -4.84
C ALA A 158 -9.15 15.17 -4.29
N TYR A 159 -10.21 14.65 -3.66
CA TYR A 159 -10.16 13.36 -2.94
C TYR A 159 -11.09 12.27 -3.47
N LEU A 160 -11.81 12.50 -4.57
CA LEU A 160 -12.78 11.53 -5.10
C LEU A 160 -12.13 10.23 -5.55
N PHE A 161 -10.94 10.28 -6.15
CA PHE A 161 -10.22 9.08 -6.53
C PHE A 161 -9.85 8.23 -5.30
N GLN A 162 -9.31 8.87 -4.27
CA GLN A 162 -8.96 8.20 -3.00
C GLN A 162 -10.20 7.59 -2.35
N LEU A 163 -11.29 8.35 -2.23
CA LEU A 163 -12.56 7.86 -1.69
C LEU A 163 -13.08 6.64 -2.47
N SER A 164 -13.03 6.69 -3.81
CA SER A 164 -13.49 5.58 -4.64
C SER A 164 -12.64 4.32 -4.46
N MET A 165 -11.31 4.48 -4.33
CA MET A 165 -10.38 3.39 -4.08
C MET A 165 -10.62 2.75 -2.71
N ASP A 166 -10.82 3.56 -1.67
CA ASP A 166 -11.00 3.09 -0.30
C ASP A 166 -12.33 2.34 -0.16
N ILE A 167 -13.40 2.85 -0.77
CA ILE A 167 -14.69 2.16 -0.82
C ILE A 167 -14.56 0.84 -1.58
N ALA A 168 -13.95 0.85 -2.78
CA ALA A 168 -13.79 -0.35 -3.58
C ALA A 168 -12.92 -1.41 -2.86
N GLY A 169 -11.83 -0.98 -2.22
CA GLY A 169 -10.96 -1.83 -1.43
C GLY A 169 -11.66 -2.40 -0.20
N SER A 170 -12.41 -1.57 0.53
CA SER A 170 -13.19 -2.01 1.70
C SER A 170 -14.23 -3.05 1.32
N VAL A 171 -15.03 -2.81 0.27
CA VAL A 171 -16.02 -3.78 -0.23
C VAL A 171 -15.35 -5.05 -0.74
N GLY A 172 -14.28 -4.93 -1.54
CA GLY A 172 -13.56 -6.07 -2.11
C GLY A 172 -12.97 -6.99 -1.04
N PHE A 173 -12.29 -6.42 -0.05
CA PHE A 173 -11.75 -7.19 1.08
C PHE A 173 -12.84 -7.70 2.01
N PHE A 174 -13.91 -6.94 2.23
CA PHE A 174 -15.05 -7.43 3.01
C PHE A 174 -15.65 -8.69 2.39
N VAL A 175 -15.91 -8.70 1.08
CA VAL A 175 -16.42 -9.90 0.37
C VAL A 175 -15.42 -11.05 0.44
N LEU A 176 -14.13 -10.78 0.19
CA LEU A 176 -13.08 -11.80 0.20
C LEU A 176 -12.93 -12.44 1.59
N PHE A 177 -12.97 -11.66 2.66
CA PHE A 177 -12.84 -12.15 4.04
C PHE A 177 -14.14 -12.73 4.59
N TYR A 178 -15.30 -12.22 4.18
CA TYR A 178 -16.60 -12.79 4.55
C TYR A 178 -16.79 -14.20 3.96
N GLY A 179 -16.31 -14.42 2.74
CA GLY A 179 -16.25 -15.77 2.15
C GLY A 179 -15.32 -16.69 2.93
N ARG A 180 -14.19 -16.18 3.43
CA ARG A 180 -13.19 -16.94 4.18
C ARG A 180 -13.63 -17.31 5.60
N SER A 181 -14.38 -16.43 6.28
CA SER A 181 -14.86 -16.70 7.64
C SER A 181 -15.93 -17.79 7.71
N LYS A 182 -16.62 -18.09 6.59
CA LYS A 182 -17.59 -19.20 6.49
C LYS A 182 -16.98 -20.54 6.08
N ILE A 183 -15.74 -20.55 5.59
CA ILE A 183 -15.05 -21.76 5.10
C ILE A 183 -14.20 -22.40 6.22
N ALA A 184 -14.20 -21.85 7.44
CA ALA A 184 -13.60 -22.46 8.61
C ALA A 184 -14.64 -23.33 9.37
N PRO A 185 -14.67 -24.67 9.17
CA PRO A 185 -15.29 -25.60 10.09
C PRO A 185 -14.49 -25.76 11.39
#